data_AF-M0NN40-F1
#
_entry.id   AF-M0NN40-F1
#
_cell.length_a   1.000
_cell.length_b   1.000
_cell.length_c   1.000
_cell.angle_alpha   90.00
_cell.angle_beta   90.00
_cell.angle_gamma   90.00
#
_symmetry.space_group_name_H-M   'P 1'
#
loop_
_entity.id
_entity.type
_entity.pdbx_description
1 polymer ?
#
loop_
_entity_poly.entity_id
_entity_poly.type
_entity_poly.pdbx_seq_one_letter_code
_entity_poly.pdbx_strand_id
1 'polypeptide(L)'
;MIDLTETEFELVDQLLDVLGEAIDSLPEIDKSYANKTKIQKLLFFAIDEFEIPVTHSWYLAGAVVPDRSIGPNALQTADGPTGPSSPSVPETDSEDVIESVSTVDPILFTDSSGEEFDSEPSSALEAYVSRSDLLTFYRQEIPDLWHQQTMRFLQNFYQETAPDEYRLLYIESTHLRTHLADLVCAIDTIIDGGTPERSITSIRESIGLSISDLHYHIGRREDLSQTLSVVVEGTDLIEDAVMRLDQHSTADLTPEHRSAIERLQDFFYYYVWKYPCLLISANTASGSQADRLRAEQLAAFEEFDDRVLDERSTIAADLASVDLLPAPGDYEPIDDNVLSERLCDLSTQYLE
;
A
#
# COMPACT_ATOMS: atom_id res chain seq x y z
N MET A 1 -1.03 14.14 -9.99
CA MET A 1 0.28 13.48 -10.04
C MET A 1 0.86 13.85 -11.38
N ILE A 2 2.09 14.35 -11.35
CA ILE A 2 2.77 14.97 -12.49
C ILE A 2 2.89 13.99 -13.65
N ASP A 3 2.90 14.52 -14.87
CA ASP A 3 3.36 13.75 -16.02
C ASP A 3 4.90 13.75 -16.01
N LEU A 4 5.50 12.58 -16.26
CA LEU A 4 6.94 12.48 -16.52
C LEU A 4 7.29 13.34 -17.74
N THR A 5 8.51 13.86 -17.78
CA THR A 5 9.06 14.44 -19.02
C THR A 5 9.18 13.37 -20.11
N GLU A 6 9.25 13.79 -21.39
CA GLU A 6 9.49 12.86 -22.51
C GLU A 6 10.79 12.07 -22.29
N THR A 7 11.83 12.73 -21.79
CA THR A 7 13.11 12.10 -21.41
C THR A 7 12.95 11.02 -20.34
N GLU A 8 12.24 11.32 -19.25
CA GLU A 8 12.02 10.35 -18.16
C GLU A 8 11.14 9.20 -18.63
N PHE A 9 10.14 9.47 -19.46
CA PHE A 9 9.29 8.44 -20.04
C PHE A 9 10.12 7.49 -20.92
N GLU A 10 11.00 8.01 -21.79
CA GLU A 10 11.91 7.20 -22.60
C GLU A 10 12.87 6.35 -21.73
N LEU A 11 13.36 6.88 -20.61
CA LEU A 11 14.20 6.13 -19.67
C LEU A 11 13.42 5.00 -18.98
N VAL A 12 12.18 5.28 -18.55
CA VAL A 12 11.30 4.28 -17.94
C VAL A 12 10.95 3.16 -18.93
N ASP A 13 10.65 3.50 -20.18
CA ASP A 13 10.35 2.52 -21.24
C ASP A 13 11.56 1.60 -21.48
N GLN A 14 12.77 2.16 -21.60
CA GLN A 14 14.00 1.37 -21.72
C GLN A 14 14.28 0.49 -20.49
N LEU A 15 14.01 0.98 -19.28
CA LEU A 15 14.13 0.17 -18.05
C LEU A 15 13.15 -1.00 -18.04
N LEU A 16 11.90 -0.78 -18.47
CA LEU A 16 10.86 -1.79 -18.56
C LEU A 16 11.16 -2.83 -19.65
N ASP A 17 11.72 -2.42 -20.78
CA ASP A 17 12.17 -3.31 -21.85
C ASP A 17 13.23 -4.30 -21.35
N VAL A 18 14.25 -3.80 -20.64
CA VAL A 18 15.31 -4.66 -20.08
C VAL A 18 14.78 -5.53 -18.95
N LEU A 19 13.83 -5.02 -18.15
CA LEU A 19 13.15 -5.81 -17.12
C LEU A 19 12.34 -6.97 -17.73
N GLY A 20 11.60 -6.70 -18.82
CA GLY A 20 10.89 -7.72 -19.59
C GLY A 20 11.85 -8.79 -20.13
N GLU A 21 12.98 -8.39 -20.72
CA GLU A 21 14.02 -9.31 -21.17
C GLU A 21 14.59 -10.15 -20.02
N ALA A 22 14.81 -9.55 -18.85
CA ALA A 22 15.30 -10.26 -17.66
C ALA A 22 14.32 -11.34 -17.21
N ILE A 23 13.03 -11.00 -17.07
CA ILE A 23 11.95 -11.92 -16.72
C ILE A 23 11.87 -13.08 -17.74
N ASP A 24 11.90 -12.78 -19.03
CA ASP A 24 11.82 -13.76 -20.11
C ASP A 24 12.99 -14.74 -20.13
N SER A 25 14.14 -14.30 -19.61
CA SER A 25 15.35 -15.11 -19.54
C SER A 25 15.43 -16.05 -18.33
N LEU A 26 14.52 -15.93 -17.36
CA LEU A 26 14.50 -16.72 -16.13
C LEU A 26 13.34 -17.75 -16.19
N PRO A 27 13.60 -19.02 -16.56
CA PRO A 27 12.55 -20.02 -16.76
C PRO A 27 11.79 -20.42 -15.48
N GLU A 28 12.37 -20.17 -14.31
CA GLU A 28 11.75 -20.36 -12.99
C GLU A 28 10.74 -19.28 -12.61
N ILE A 29 10.70 -18.17 -13.34
CA ILE A 29 9.85 -17.02 -13.07
C ILE A 29 8.54 -17.15 -13.85
N ASP A 30 7.44 -17.35 -13.11
CA ASP A 30 6.11 -17.29 -13.69
C ASP A 30 5.64 -15.83 -13.78
N LYS A 31 5.44 -15.36 -15.02
CA LYS A 31 4.95 -14.01 -15.35
C LYS A 31 3.59 -13.71 -14.73
N SER A 32 2.78 -14.72 -14.42
CA SER A 32 1.46 -14.55 -13.81
C SER A 32 1.52 -13.87 -12.43
N TYR A 33 2.67 -13.93 -11.75
CA TYR A 33 2.90 -13.26 -10.46
C TYR A 33 3.37 -11.81 -10.59
N ALA A 34 3.54 -11.29 -11.80
CA ALA A 34 3.83 -9.89 -12.03
C ALA A 34 2.66 -9.03 -11.55
N ASN A 35 2.92 -8.13 -10.60
CA ASN A 35 1.96 -7.10 -10.22
C ASN A 35 2.63 -5.73 -10.29
N LYS A 36 1.80 -4.68 -10.34
CA LYS A 36 2.29 -3.31 -10.47
C LYS A 36 3.25 -2.91 -9.35
N THR A 37 3.00 -3.37 -8.13
CA THR A 37 3.86 -3.09 -6.97
C THR A 37 5.27 -3.63 -7.17
N LYS A 38 5.42 -4.90 -7.57
CA LYS A 38 6.74 -5.52 -7.82
C LYS A 38 7.49 -4.82 -8.94
N ILE A 39 6.80 -4.49 -10.04
CA ILE A 39 7.39 -3.76 -11.18
C ILE A 39 7.90 -2.38 -10.73
N GLN A 40 7.09 -1.64 -9.98
CA GLN A 40 7.49 -0.33 -9.42
C GLN A 40 8.72 -0.44 -8.51
N LYS A 41 8.87 -1.53 -7.73
CA LYS A 41 10.04 -1.71 -6.86
C LYS A 41 11.29 -2.07 -7.62
N LEU A 42 11.17 -2.95 -8.62
CA LEU A 42 12.28 -3.29 -9.51
C LEU A 42 12.75 -2.07 -10.30
N LEU A 43 11.83 -1.24 -10.79
CA LEU A 43 12.16 0.04 -11.40
C LEU A 43 12.91 0.96 -10.42
N PHE A 44 12.39 1.12 -9.20
CA PHE A 44 13.05 1.94 -8.19
C PHE A 44 14.46 1.43 -7.85
N PHE A 45 14.66 0.12 -7.72
CA PHE A 45 15.97 -0.47 -7.47
C PHE A 45 16.99 -0.12 -8.56
N ALA A 46 16.60 -0.20 -9.84
CA ALA A 46 17.49 0.20 -10.93
C ALA A 46 17.74 1.71 -10.95
N ILE A 47 16.71 2.52 -10.67
CA ILE A 47 16.82 3.98 -10.60
C ILE A 47 17.81 4.39 -9.49
N ASP A 48 17.71 3.78 -8.32
CA ASP A 48 18.54 4.07 -7.16
C ASP A 48 19.99 3.58 -7.34
N GLU A 49 20.18 2.32 -7.77
CA GLU A 49 21.50 1.72 -7.97
C GLU A 49 22.34 2.44 -9.04
N PHE A 50 21.70 2.88 -10.13
CA PHE A 50 22.38 3.50 -11.28
C PHE A 50 22.23 5.03 -11.32
N GLU A 51 21.66 5.64 -10.28
CA GLU A 51 21.44 7.09 -10.16
C GLU A 51 20.72 7.69 -11.40
N ILE A 52 19.74 6.96 -11.94
CA ILE A 52 19.01 7.37 -13.15
C ILE A 52 18.09 8.54 -12.78
N PRO A 53 18.08 9.66 -13.52
CA PRO A 53 17.38 10.88 -13.12
C PRO A 53 15.86 10.85 -13.37
N VAL A 54 15.22 9.71 -13.09
CA VAL A 54 13.76 9.53 -13.17
C VAL A 54 13.11 10.01 -11.88
N THR A 55 12.09 10.85 -12.03
CA THR A 55 11.33 11.36 -10.90
C THR A 55 10.64 10.24 -10.13
N HIS A 56 10.80 10.23 -8.82
CA HIS A 56 10.19 9.27 -7.91
C HIS A 56 10.01 9.86 -6.50
N SER A 57 9.20 9.20 -5.68
CA SER A 57 9.04 9.54 -4.25
C SER A 57 8.55 8.34 -3.46
N TRP A 58 8.56 8.44 -2.13
CA TRP A 58 7.94 7.46 -1.24
C TRP A 58 6.48 7.80 -0.98
N TYR A 59 5.56 6.90 -1.36
CA TYR A 59 4.12 7.08 -1.24
C TYR A 59 3.39 5.75 -1.04
N LEU A 60 2.34 5.70 -0.20
CA LEU A 60 1.43 4.56 0.05
C LEU A 60 2.07 3.17 0.24
N ALA A 61 2.53 2.55 -0.85
CA ALA A 61 3.25 1.27 -0.88
C ALA A 61 4.78 1.46 -0.97
N GLY A 62 5.33 2.64 -0.69
CA GLY A 62 6.76 2.97 -0.69
C GLY A 62 7.22 3.71 -1.94
N ALA A 63 8.47 3.50 -2.37
CA ALA A 63 8.98 4.16 -3.58
C ALA A 63 8.11 3.93 -4.84
N VAL A 64 7.82 5.00 -5.58
CA VAL A 64 6.98 4.98 -6.78
C VAL A 64 7.46 6.00 -7.81
N VAL A 65 7.45 5.60 -9.08
CA VAL A 65 7.58 6.50 -10.24
C VAL A 65 6.17 6.98 -10.63
N PRO A 66 5.93 8.28 -10.79
CA PRO A 66 4.61 8.87 -11.02
C PRO A 66 4.08 8.66 -12.46
N ASP A 67 4.20 7.44 -13.00
CA ASP A 67 3.64 7.05 -14.29
C ASP A 67 2.57 5.96 -14.13
N ARG A 68 1.44 6.21 -14.78
CA ARG A 68 0.21 5.41 -14.77
C ARG A 68 0.34 4.18 -15.64
N SER A 69 1.13 4.28 -16.71
CA SER A 69 1.32 3.22 -17.72
C SER A 69 2.07 2.02 -17.15
N ILE A 70 2.87 2.23 -16.11
CA ILE A 70 3.66 1.20 -15.45
C ILE A 70 2.73 0.13 -14.85
N GLY A 71 2.85 -1.10 -15.33
CA GLY A 71 2.11 -2.27 -14.88
C GLY A 71 2.47 -3.49 -15.73
N PRO A 72 1.89 -4.68 -15.46
CA PRO A 72 2.23 -5.91 -16.21
C PRO A 72 2.07 -5.79 -17.73
N ASN A 73 1.12 -4.96 -18.18
CA ASN A 73 0.91 -4.69 -19.60
C ASN A 73 2.08 -3.93 -20.26
N ALA A 74 2.85 -3.16 -19.49
CA ALA A 74 4.01 -2.45 -19.99
C ALA A 74 5.22 -3.38 -20.24
N LEU A 75 5.16 -4.62 -19.75
CA LEU A 75 6.17 -5.66 -20.04
C LEU A 75 5.86 -6.43 -21.35
N GLN A 76 4.74 -6.14 -22.01
CA GLN A 76 4.41 -6.76 -23.29
C GLN A 76 5.13 -5.99 -24.40
N THR A 77 6.26 -6.54 -24.86
CA THR A 77 6.97 -6.02 -26.01
C THR A 77 6.04 -5.97 -27.22
N ALA A 78 5.94 -4.78 -27.84
CA ALA A 78 5.26 -4.58 -29.11
C ALA A 78 6.08 -5.19 -30.25
N ASP A 79 6.17 -6.52 -30.31
CA ASP A 79 6.73 -7.22 -31.46
C ASP A 79 5.99 -8.55 -31.71
N GLY A 80 4.86 -8.41 -32.39
CA GLY A 80 4.13 -9.50 -33.04
C GLY A 80 3.54 -8.99 -34.36
N PRO A 81 3.76 -9.66 -35.51
CA PRO A 81 3.39 -9.13 -36.81
C PRO A 81 1.87 -8.93 -36.90
N THR A 82 1.44 -7.74 -37.30
CA THR A 82 0.05 -7.41 -37.64
C THR A 82 -0.54 -8.43 -38.61
N GLY A 83 -1.40 -9.30 -38.10
CA GLY A 83 -2.31 -10.17 -38.86
C GLY A 83 -3.73 -9.59 -38.86
N PRO A 84 -4.55 -9.88 -39.89
CA PRO A 84 -5.61 -8.98 -40.34
C PRO A 84 -6.85 -8.99 -39.43
N SER A 85 -7.52 -7.83 -39.41
CA SER A 85 -8.75 -7.56 -38.67
C SER A 85 -9.95 -8.43 -39.06
N SER A 86 -10.79 -8.70 -38.05
CA SER A 86 -12.25 -8.97 -38.06
C SER A 86 -12.71 -10.42 -37.81
N PRO A 87 -13.94 -10.67 -37.30
CA PRO A 87 -14.94 -9.76 -36.71
C PRO A 87 -15.44 -10.15 -35.29
N SER A 88 -16.05 -9.19 -34.60
CA SER A 88 -16.82 -9.36 -33.35
C SER A 88 -18.09 -10.21 -33.53
N VAL A 89 -18.35 -11.17 -32.62
CA VAL A 89 -19.67 -11.76 -32.28
C VAL A 89 -19.63 -12.21 -30.79
N PRO A 90 -20.75 -12.17 -30.02
CA PRO A 90 -20.75 -12.08 -28.54
C PRO A 90 -21.16 -13.35 -27.77
N GLU A 91 -21.03 -13.27 -26.43
CA GLU A 91 -21.53 -14.14 -25.32
C GLU A 91 -20.97 -15.59 -25.28
N THR A 92 -20.57 -16.20 -24.15
CA THR A 92 -21.37 -16.51 -22.95
C THR A 92 -20.45 -17.19 -21.89
N ASP A 93 -20.85 -17.12 -20.61
CA ASP A 93 -20.24 -17.74 -19.42
C ASP A 93 -19.75 -19.19 -19.58
N SER A 94 -18.62 -19.49 -18.93
CA SER A 94 -18.38 -20.78 -18.27
C SER A 94 -17.32 -20.60 -17.17
N GLU A 95 -17.75 -20.91 -15.95
CA GLU A 95 -16.98 -20.96 -14.71
C GLU A 95 -15.80 -21.93 -14.84
N ASP A 96 -14.62 -21.50 -14.40
CA ASP A 96 -13.62 -22.41 -13.81
C ASP A 96 -13.02 -21.74 -12.58
N VAL A 97 -13.12 -22.49 -11.48
CA VAL A 97 -12.79 -22.13 -10.10
C VAL A 97 -11.29 -21.97 -9.94
N ILE A 98 -10.84 -20.77 -9.56
CA ILE A 98 -9.51 -20.55 -8.99
C ILE A 98 -9.69 -19.64 -7.76
N GLU A 99 -9.11 -20.10 -6.65
CA GLU A 99 -9.04 -19.47 -5.32
C GLU A 99 -9.14 -17.93 -5.32
N SER A 100 -10.26 -17.44 -4.79
CA SER A 100 -10.48 -16.06 -4.42
C SER A 100 -9.76 -15.76 -3.10
N VAL A 101 -8.47 -15.42 -3.18
CA VAL A 101 -7.86 -14.54 -2.17
C VAL A 101 -7.91 -13.13 -2.77
N SER A 102 -8.65 -12.24 -2.13
CA SER A 102 -8.80 -10.83 -2.52
C SER A 102 -7.43 -10.15 -2.64
N THR A 103 -6.85 -10.15 -3.85
CA THR A 103 -5.65 -9.39 -4.18
C THR A 103 -6.05 -7.95 -4.40
N VAL A 104 -6.11 -7.17 -3.32
CA VAL A 104 -6.20 -5.71 -3.38
C VAL A 104 -4.97 -5.18 -4.10
N ASP A 105 -5.14 -4.71 -5.34
CA ASP A 105 -4.08 -4.06 -6.13
C ASP A 105 -4.03 -2.56 -5.74
N PRO A 106 -2.98 -2.08 -5.04
CA PRO A 106 -3.04 -0.89 -4.20
C PRO A 106 -2.88 0.48 -4.91
N ILE A 107 -3.18 0.58 -6.22
CA ILE A 107 -2.85 1.80 -7.00
C ILE A 107 -4.08 2.32 -7.75
N LEU A 108 -4.84 3.21 -7.11
CA LEU A 108 -6.07 3.83 -7.64
C LEU A 108 -5.97 5.37 -7.66
N PHE A 109 -5.52 6.06 -8.71
CA PHE A 109 -5.52 7.55 -8.70
C PHE A 109 -5.77 8.23 -10.06
N THR A 110 -6.30 9.46 -9.99
CA THR A 110 -7.03 10.28 -11.00
C THR A 110 -6.20 11.37 -11.73
N ASP A 111 -6.75 11.87 -12.86
CA ASP A 111 -6.15 12.74 -13.91
C ASP A 111 -5.91 14.22 -13.56
N SER A 112 -4.76 14.78 -14.01
CA SER A 112 -4.56 16.21 -14.35
C SER A 112 -3.21 16.43 -15.07
N SER A 113 -3.18 17.37 -16.03
CA SER A 113 -2.25 17.47 -17.17
C SER A 113 -1.17 18.57 -17.07
N GLY A 114 0.07 18.24 -17.49
CA GLY A 114 0.97 18.97 -18.43
C GLY A 114 1.54 20.38 -18.11
N GLU A 115 2.87 20.53 -18.13
CA GLU A 115 3.69 21.58 -18.82
C GLU A 115 5.20 21.57 -18.41
N GLU A 116 6.06 22.06 -19.34
CA GLU A 116 7.50 21.79 -19.62
C GLU A 116 8.59 22.68 -18.93
N PHE A 117 9.88 22.34 -19.23
CA PHE A 117 11.20 23.04 -19.17
C PHE A 117 12.14 22.66 -17.98
N ASP A 118 13.48 22.55 -18.06
CA ASP A 118 14.53 22.98 -19.02
C ASP A 118 15.86 22.18 -18.81
N SER A 119 16.71 22.05 -19.84
CA SER A 119 18.05 21.37 -19.90
C SER A 119 18.10 19.88 -19.56
N GLU A 120 17.85 19.07 -20.59
CA GLU A 120 17.41 17.68 -20.44
C GLU A 120 18.52 16.69 -20.04
N PRO A 121 18.23 15.77 -19.10
CA PRO A 121 19.01 14.56 -18.93
C PRO A 121 19.10 13.77 -20.24
N SER A 122 20.08 12.88 -20.36
CA SER A 122 20.16 12.01 -21.53
C SER A 122 18.94 11.09 -21.53
N SER A 123 18.20 11.04 -22.62
CA SER A 123 17.16 10.02 -22.75
C SER A 123 17.73 8.64 -23.08
N ALA A 124 19.00 8.55 -23.49
CA ALA A 124 19.68 7.28 -23.69
C ALA A 124 20.10 6.66 -22.35
N LEU A 125 19.53 5.50 -22.02
CA LEU A 125 19.82 4.75 -20.79
C LEU A 125 21.30 4.33 -20.71
N GLU A 126 21.96 4.12 -21.86
CA GLU A 126 23.39 3.78 -21.94
C GLU A 126 24.32 4.87 -21.41
N ALA A 127 23.82 6.10 -21.21
CA ALA A 127 24.58 7.14 -20.53
C ALA A 127 24.78 6.86 -19.02
N TYR A 128 23.91 6.02 -18.44
CA TYR A 128 23.88 5.70 -17.01
C TYR A 128 24.35 4.27 -16.74
N VAL A 129 23.84 3.31 -17.50
CA VAL A 129 24.13 1.89 -17.30
C VAL A 129 24.15 1.15 -18.63
N SER A 130 25.10 0.22 -18.80
CA SER A 130 25.09 -0.63 -19.99
C SER A 130 23.92 -1.62 -19.91
N ARG A 131 23.28 -1.91 -21.06
CA ARG A 131 22.19 -2.90 -21.12
C ARG A 131 22.56 -4.24 -20.50
N SER A 132 23.82 -4.68 -20.66
CA SER A 132 24.31 -5.95 -20.09
C SER A 132 24.41 -5.92 -18.57
N ASP A 133 24.82 -4.80 -17.99
CA ASP A 133 24.94 -4.64 -16.54
C ASP A 133 23.54 -4.56 -15.92
N LEU A 134 22.62 -3.80 -16.52
CA LEU A 134 21.23 -3.72 -16.07
C LEU A 134 20.50 -5.08 -16.16
N LEU A 135 20.71 -5.83 -17.24
CA LEU A 135 20.15 -7.17 -17.39
C LEU A 135 20.72 -8.13 -16.32
N THR A 136 22.00 -7.98 -15.97
CA THR A 136 22.64 -8.77 -14.92
C THR A 136 22.08 -8.42 -13.54
N PHE A 137 21.89 -7.13 -13.27
CA PHE A 137 21.26 -6.62 -12.06
C PHE A 137 19.85 -7.19 -11.87
N TYR A 138 18.97 -7.05 -12.86
CA TYR A 138 17.61 -7.60 -12.75
C TYR A 138 17.58 -9.12 -12.58
N ARG A 139 18.48 -9.86 -13.23
CA ARG A 139 18.59 -11.31 -13.03
C ARG A 139 19.00 -11.72 -11.61
N GLN A 140 19.69 -10.85 -10.90
CA GLN A 140 20.06 -11.07 -9.51
C GLN A 140 18.89 -10.72 -8.58
N GLU A 141 18.21 -9.60 -8.83
CA GLU A 141 17.10 -9.12 -7.99
C GLU A 141 15.81 -9.93 -8.15
N ILE A 142 15.41 -10.28 -9.38
CA ILE A 142 14.10 -10.90 -9.65
C ILE A 142 13.87 -12.18 -8.82
N PRO A 143 14.77 -13.18 -8.80
CA PRO A 143 14.52 -14.45 -8.10
C PRO A 143 14.16 -14.28 -6.61
N ASP A 144 14.82 -13.35 -5.92
CA ASP A 144 14.59 -13.13 -4.50
C ASP A 144 13.25 -12.43 -4.24
N LEU A 145 12.80 -11.56 -5.15
CA LEU A 145 11.58 -10.75 -4.97
C LEU A 145 10.32 -11.43 -5.51
N TRP A 146 10.45 -12.24 -6.57
CA TRP A 146 9.31 -12.67 -7.37
C TRP A 146 8.42 -13.69 -6.65
N HIS A 147 8.99 -14.57 -5.85
CA HIS A 147 8.27 -15.63 -5.14
C HIS A 147 7.71 -15.22 -3.77
N GLN A 148 8.08 -14.03 -3.28
CA GLN A 148 7.58 -13.55 -2.00
C GLN A 148 6.11 -13.12 -2.10
N GLN A 149 5.32 -13.46 -1.08
CA GLN A 149 4.00 -12.87 -0.87
C GLN A 149 4.14 -11.35 -0.71
N THR A 150 3.26 -10.58 -1.37
CA THR A 150 3.41 -9.13 -1.53
C THR A 150 3.65 -8.38 -0.22
N MET A 151 2.97 -8.75 0.87
CA MET A 151 3.13 -8.08 2.17
C MET A 151 4.49 -8.37 2.82
N ARG A 152 4.97 -9.62 2.77
CA ARG A 152 6.29 -10.00 3.27
C ARG A 152 7.40 -9.33 2.45
N PHE A 153 7.21 -9.26 1.14
CA PHE A 153 8.09 -8.52 0.25
C PHE A 153 8.18 -7.04 0.64
N LEU A 154 7.03 -6.38 0.83
CA LEU A 154 7.01 -4.96 1.20
C LEU A 154 7.71 -4.70 2.55
N GLN A 155 7.55 -5.57 3.54
CA GLN A 155 8.26 -5.45 4.81
C GLN A 155 9.79 -5.49 4.63
N ASN A 156 10.30 -6.48 3.88
CA ASN A 156 11.74 -6.58 3.59
C ASN A 156 12.22 -5.36 2.80
N PHE A 157 11.48 -4.97 1.77
CA PHE A 157 11.75 -3.78 0.96
C PHE A 157 11.86 -2.53 1.84
N TYR A 158 10.94 -2.32 2.79
CA TYR A 158 11.01 -1.16 3.69
C TYR A 158 12.19 -1.23 4.65
N GLN A 159 12.50 -2.39 5.20
CA GLN A 159 13.65 -2.56 6.09
C GLN A 159 14.96 -2.15 5.41
N GLU A 160 15.11 -2.48 4.12
CA GLU A 160 16.34 -2.25 3.38
C GLU A 160 16.41 -0.88 2.72
N THR A 161 15.29 -0.39 2.17
CA THR A 161 15.33 0.78 1.25
C THR A 161 14.51 1.98 1.69
N ALA A 162 13.62 1.83 2.68
CA ALA A 162 12.86 2.99 3.15
C ALA A 162 13.80 4.04 3.76
N PRO A 163 13.54 5.34 3.52
CA PRO A 163 14.26 6.41 4.19
C PRO A 163 14.22 6.17 5.70
N ASP A 164 15.39 6.26 6.34
CA ASP A 164 15.57 5.94 7.77
C ASP A 164 14.47 6.54 8.65
N GLU A 165 14.12 7.77 8.32
CA GLU A 165 13.17 8.61 9.02
C GLU A 165 11.71 8.09 8.91
N TYR A 166 11.31 7.46 7.81
CA TYR A 166 9.94 6.95 7.58
C TYR A 166 9.84 5.42 7.62
N ARG A 167 10.96 4.70 7.72
CA ARG A 167 11.01 3.24 7.65
C ARG A 167 10.01 2.56 8.59
N LEU A 168 10.04 2.94 9.87
CA LEU A 168 9.17 2.33 10.88
C LEU A 168 7.68 2.62 10.61
N LEU A 169 7.34 3.80 10.07
CA LEU A 169 5.96 4.13 9.69
C LEU A 169 5.40 3.19 8.61
N TYR A 170 6.20 2.91 7.57
CA TYR A 170 5.81 1.99 6.51
C TYR A 170 5.67 0.55 7.01
N ILE A 171 6.55 0.13 7.92
CA ILE A 171 6.47 -1.18 8.58
C ILE A 171 5.18 -1.29 9.40
N GLU A 172 4.89 -0.32 10.27
CA GLU A 172 3.70 -0.37 11.12
C GLU A 172 2.40 -0.26 10.32
N SER A 173 2.35 0.57 9.27
CA SER A 173 1.21 0.58 8.34
C SER A 173 0.98 -0.79 7.71
N THR A 174 2.04 -1.54 7.42
CA THR A 174 1.94 -2.89 6.85
C THR A 174 1.53 -3.93 7.87
N HIS A 175 1.99 -3.82 9.13
CA HIS A 175 1.52 -4.66 10.23
C HIS A 175 0.01 -4.48 10.43
N LEU A 176 -0.46 -3.24 10.55
CA LEU A 176 -1.88 -2.94 10.72
C LEU A 176 -2.73 -3.53 9.58
N ARG A 177 -2.31 -3.36 8.32
CA ARG A 177 -3.01 -3.96 7.17
C ARG A 177 -3.00 -5.48 7.21
N THR A 178 -1.90 -6.08 7.62
CA THR A 178 -1.80 -7.54 7.79
C THR A 178 -2.79 -8.01 8.85
N HIS A 179 -2.87 -7.33 9.98
CA HIS A 179 -3.79 -7.70 11.05
C HIS A 179 -5.26 -7.49 10.68
N LEU A 180 -5.58 -6.46 9.90
CA LEU A 180 -6.94 -6.29 9.36
C LEU A 180 -7.30 -7.42 8.37
N ALA A 181 -6.36 -7.82 7.51
CA ALA A 181 -6.56 -8.96 6.61
C ALA A 181 -6.70 -10.28 7.39
N ASP A 182 -5.88 -10.51 8.43
CA ASP A 182 -6.00 -11.64 9.34
C ASP A 182 -7.39 -11.68 9.98
N LEU A 183 -7.94 -10.51 10.36
CA LEU A 183 -9.26 -10.39 10.95
C LEU A 183 -10.36 -10.81 9.97
N VAL A 184 -10.28 -10.36 8.71
CA VAL A 184 -11.21 -10.78 7.65
C VAL A 184 -11.16 -12.30 7.47
N CYS A 185 -9.97 -12.89 7.36
CA CYS A 185 -9.79 -14.34 7.27
C CYS A 185 -10.34 -15.08 8.48
N ALA A 186 -10.19 -14.52 9.68
CA ALA A 186 -10.72 -15.11 10.91
C ALA A 186 -12.26 -15.10 10.93
N ILE A 187 -12.88 -14.01 10.49
CA ILE A 187 -14.35 -13.92 10.35
C ILE A 187 -14.85 -14.94 9.32
N ASP A 188 -14.21 -15.02 8.15
CA ASP A 188 -14.56 -16.00 7.10
C ASP A 188 -14.51 -17.43 7.64
N THR A 189 -13.43 -17.77 8.33
CA THR A 189 -13.27 -19.09 8.95
C THR A 189 -14.38 -19.40 9.96
N ILE A 190 -14.82 -18.41 10.75
CA ILE A 190 -15.89 -18.59 11.73
C ILE A 190 -17.25 -18.77 11.03
N ILE A 191 -17.54 -17.95 10.01
CA ILE A 191 -18.78 -18.03 9.21
C ILE A 191 -18.91 -19.41 8.56
N ASP A 192 -17.79 -19.96 8.06
CA ASP A 192 -17.74 -21.29 7.45
C ASP A 192 -17.80 -22.44 8.48
N GLY A 193 -17.93 -22.13 9.78
CA GLY A 193 -18.01 -23.10 10.87
C GLY A 193 -16.67 -23.69 11.30
N GLY A 194 -15.57 -23.08 10.87
CA GLY A 194 -14.20 -23.42 11.26
C GLY A 194 -13.76 -22.77 12.57
N THR A 195 -12.47 -22.95 12.89
CA THR A 195 -11.80 -22.25 14.00
C THR A 195 -10.60 -21.51 13.42
N PRO A 196 -10.52 -20.19 13.59
CA PRO A 196 -9.43 -19.41 13.01
C PRO A 196 -8.11 -19.72 13.70
N GLU A 197 -6.99 -19.56 12.97
CA GLU A 197 -5.64 -19.79 13.50
C GLU A 197 -5.31 -18.85 14.66
N ARG A 198 -5.79 -17.60 14.57
CA ARG A 198 -5.71 -16.57 15.60
C ARG A 198 -7.11 -16.14 16.01
N SER A 199 -7.35 -15.96 17.32
CA SER A 199 -8.64 -15.46 17.81
C SER A 199 -8.82 -13.97 17.47
N ILE A 200 -10.08 -13.54 17.35
CA ILE A 200 -10.44 -12.11 17.15
C ILE A 200 -9.81 -11.24 18.24
N THR A 201 -9.88 -11.66 19.50
CA THR A 201 -9.27 -10.95 20.64
C THR A 201 -7.76 -10.74 20.47
N SER A 202 -7.02 -11.77 20.05
CA SER A 202 -5.57 -11.67 19.83
C SER A 202 -5.23 -10.75 18.64
N ILE A 203 -6.04 -10.79 17.58
CA ILE A 203 -5.87 -9.91 16.42
C ILE A 203 -6.16 -8.45 16.82
N ARG A 204 -7.22 -8.20 17.59
CA ARG A 204 -7.55 -6.88 18.14
C ARG A 204 -6.39 -6.29 18.95
N GLU A 205 -5.79 -7.07 19.83
CA GLU A 205 -4.62 -6.63 20.61
C GLU A 205 -3.45 -6.23 19.72
N SER A 206 -3.16 -7.00 18.66
CA SER A 206 -2.13 -6.64 17.68
C SER A 206 -2.47 -5.37 16.89
N ILE A 207 -3.74 -5.18 16.52
CA ILE A 207 -4.21 -3.96 15.85
C ILE A 207 -3.97 -2.73 16.73
N GLY A 208 -4.34 -2.78 18.02
CA GLY A 208 -4.15 -1.67 18.96
C GLY A 208 -2.66 -1.33 19.18
N LEU A 209 -1.78 -2.33 19.23
CA LEU A 209 -0.34 -2.12 19.30
C LEU A 209 0.20 -1.43 18.03
N SER A 210 -0.12 -1.92 16.84
CA SER A 210 0.32 -1.30 15.58
C SER A 210 -0.22 0.12 15.41
N ILE A 211 -1.45 0.40 15.85
CA ILE A 211 -2.02 1.76 15.85
C ILE A 211 -1.24 2.68 16.80
N SER A 212 -0.96 2.20 18.02
CA SER A 212 -0.17 2.94 19.00
C SER A 212 1.23 3.28 18.49
N ASP A 213 1.91 2.31 17.85
CA ASP A 213 3.23 2.51 17.27
C ASP A 213 3.18 3.48 16.07
N LEU A 214 2.16 3.37 15.21
CA LEU A 214 1.93 4.30 14.12
C LEU A 214 1.76 5.73 14.64
N HIS A 215 0.92 5.95 15.65
CA HIS A 215 0.72 7.25 16.29
C HIS A 215 2.01 7.79 16.91
N TYR A 216 2.75 6.94 17.61
CA TYR A 216 4.03 7.30 18.21
C TYR A 216 5.02 7.79 17.15
N HIS A 217 5.15 7.07 16.04
CA HIS A 217 6.07 7.44 14.97
C HIS A 217 5.65 8.71 14.23
N ILE A 218 4.34 8.93 14.01
CA ILE A 218 3.83 10.19 13.43
C ILE A 218 4.05 11.35 14.40
N GLY A 219 3.71 11.19 15.68
CA GLY A 219 3.78 12.26 16.68
C GLY A 219 5.21 12.70 17.01
N ARG A 220 6.23 11.87 16.76
CA ARG A 220 7.65 12.23 16.90
C ARG A 220 8.19 13.09 15.77
N ARG A 221 7.43 13.26 14.70
CA ARG A 221 7.86 13.92 13.46
C ARG A 221 7.17 15.25 13.32
N GLU A 222 7.93 16.34 13.42
CA GLU A 222 7.39 17.70 13.27
C GLU A 222 6.72 17.89 11.90
N ASP A 223 7.31 17.31 10.85
CA ASP A 223 6.83 17.35 9.47
C ASP A 223 5.53 16.56 9.24
N LEU A 224 5.17 15.61 10.11
CA LEU A 224 3.92 14.84 10.02
C LEU A 224 2.93 15.19 11.13
N SER A 225 3.33 15.96 12.14
CA SER A 225 2.51 16.25 13.33
C SER A 225 1.12 16.82 13.02
N GLN A 226 0.99 17.57 11.93
CA GLN A 226 -0.29 18.12 11.47
C GLN A 226 -1.31 17.05 11.06
N THR A 227 -0.87 15.87 10.64
CA THR A 227 -1.77 14.78 10.25
C THR A 227 -2.25 13.95 11.42
N LEU A 228 -1.57 14.04 12.57
CA LEU A 228 -1.77 13.15 13.71
C LEU A 228 -3.22 13.14 14.19
N SER A 229 -3.85 14.31 14.29
CA SER A 229 -5.24 14.41 14.78
C SER A 229 -6.22 13.61 13.91
N VAL A 230 -6.15 13.77 12.59
CA VAL A 230 -7.00 13.07 11.62
C VAL A 230 -6.66 11.59 11.55
N VAL A 231 -5.38 11.23 11.67
CA VAL A 231 -4.96 9.83 11.73
C VAL A 231 -5.54 9.14 12.96
N VAL A 232 -5.44 9.77 14.14
CA VAL A 232 -6.03 9.27 15.38
C VAL A 232 -7.54 9.10 15.22
N GLU A 233 -8.27 10.12 14.75
CA GLU A 233 -9.72 10.00 14.55
C GLU A 233 -10.13 8.88 13.58
N GLY A 234 -9.29 8.60 12.57
CA GLY A 234 -9.50 7.52 11.63
C GLY A 234 -9.21 6.14 12.22
N THR A 235 -8.12 6.00 12.98
CA THR A 235 -7.77 4.73 13.64
C THR A 235 -8.64 4.42 14.85
N ASP A 236 -9.13 5.42 15.58
CA ASP A 236 -10.08 5.24 16.68
C ASP A 236 -11.34 4.51 16.19
N LEU A 237 -11.82 4.86 14.98
CA LEU A 237 -12.96 4.18 14.35
C LEU A 237 -12.68 2.70 14.05
N ILE A 238 -11.43 2.37 13.72
CA ILE A 238 -10.98 0.98 13.51
C ILE A 238 -10.95 0.25 14.86
N GLU A 239 -10.35 0.83 15.89
CA GLU A 239 -10.28 0.23 17.23
C GLU A 239 -11.67 0.00 17.82
N ASP A 240 -12.55 0.99 17.71
CA ASP A 240 -13.95 0.92 18.13
C ASP A 240 -14.69 -0.24 17.44
N ALA A 241 -14.54 -0.36 16.11
CA ALA A 241 -15.18 -1.41 15.32
C ALA A 241 -14.68 -2.81 15.69
N VAL A 242 -13.37 -2.98 15.82
CA VAL A 242 -12.76 -4.26 16.17
C VAL A 242 -13.08 -4.63 17.63
N MET A 243 -13.14 -3.65 18.53
CA MET A 243 -13.61 -3.86 19.91
C MET A 243 -15.05 -4.38 19.91
N ARG A 244 -15.96 -3.74 19.17
CA ARG A 244 -17.35 -4.18 19.09
C ARG A 244 -17.45 -5.58 18.50
N LEU A 245 -16.70 -5.86 17.44
CA LEU A 245 -16.63 -7.19 16.83
C LEU A 245 -16.18 -8.27 17.84
N ASP A 246 -15.18 -7.98 18.67
CA ASP A 246 -14.68 -8.91 19.72
C ASP A 246 -15.71 -9.16 20.83
N GLN A 247 -16.66 -8.25 21.04
CA GLN A 247 -17.76 -8.41 21.99
C GLN A 247 -18.93 -9.25 21.43
N HIS A 248 -19.03 -9.39 20.11
CA HIS A 248 -20.07 -10.22 19.48
C HIS A 248 -19.82 -11.70 19.74
N SER A 249 -20.91 -12.49 19.84
CA SER A 249 -20.77 -13.93 19.83
C SER A 249 -20.30 -14.40 18.46
N THR A 250 -19.43 -15.40 18.40
CA THR A 250 -19.00 -15.99 17.13
C THR A 250 -20.16 -16.56 16.31
N ALA A 251 -21.26 -16.92 16.96
CA ALA A 251 -22.49 -17.40 16.30
C ALA A 251 -23.31 -16.29 15.62
N ASP A 252 -23.06 -15.02 15.99
CA ASP A 252 -23.79 -13.85 15.48
C ASP A 252 -23.03 -13.16 14.33
N LEU A 253 -21.80 -13.60 14.02
CA LEU A 253 -21.01 -13.06 12.92
C LEU A 253 -21.64 -13.41 11.56
N THR A 254 -21.64 -12.43 10.67
CA THR A 254 -22.29 -12.52 9.35
C THR A 254 -21.38 -11.99 8.25
N PRO A 255 -21.66 -12.31 6.97
CA PRO A 255 -20.92 -11.74 5.84
C PRO A 255 -20.90 -10.21 5.80
N GLU A 256 -21.92 -9.54 6.35
CA GLU A 256 -21.96 -8.08 6.46
C GLU A 256 -20.88 -7.54 7.41
N HIS A 257 -20.58 -8.25 8.50
CA HIS A 257 -19.47 -7.90 9.40
C HIS A 257 -18.13 -8.03 8.68
N ARG A 258 -17.93 -9.12 7.93
CA ARG A 258 -16.74 -9.34 7.09
C ARG A 258 -16.55 -8.19 6.11
N SER A 259 -17.58 -7.83 5.35
CA SER A 259 -17.54 -6.72 4.40
C SER A 259 -17.27 -5.36 5.07
N ALA A 260 -17.78 -5.14 6.29
CA ALA A 260 -17.50 -3.92 7.04
C ALA A 260 -16.01 -3.82 7.44
N ILE A 261 -15.39 -4.92 7.88
CA ILE A 261 -13.95 -4.96 8.20
C ILE A 261 -13.09 -4.78 6.95
N GLU A 262 -13.48 -5.38 5.81
CA GLU A 262 -12.79 -5.13 4.53
C GLU A 262 -12.82 -3.65 4.14
N ARG A 263 -13.97 -2.98 4.30
CA ARG A 263 -14.07 -1.53 4.06
C ARG A 263 -13.20 -0.72 5.00
N LEU A 264 -13.02 -1.14 6.25
CA LEU A 264 -12.10 -0.49 7.18
C LEU A 264 -10.64 -0.59 6.72
N GLN A 265 -10.26 -1.71 6.11
CA GLN A 265 -8.93 -1.86 5.52
C GLN A 265 -8.71 -0.87 4.36
N ASP A 266 -9.70 -0.72 3.49
CA ASP A 266 -9.64 0.26 2.39
C ASP A 266 -9.66 1.70 2.91
N PHE A 267 -10.52 2.01 3.88
CA PHE A 267 -10.57 3.30 4.55
C PHE A 267 -9.21 3.65 5.17
N PHE A 268 -8.62 2.72 5.94
CA PHE A 268 -7.29 2.90 6.50
C PHE A 268 -6.28 3.22 5.41
N TYR A 269 -6.21 2.41 4.36
CA TYR A 269 -5.14 2.52 3.39
C TYR A 269 -5.28 3.76 2.47
N TYR A 270 -6.48 4.01 1.96
CA TYR A 270 -6.72 5.05 0.97
C TYR A 270 -7.04 6.43 1.56
N TYR A 271 -7.32 6.51 2.86
CA TYR A 271 -7.62 7.79 3.53
C TYR A 271 -6.68 8.03 4.69
N VAL A 272 -6.74 7.20 5.74
CA VAL A 272 -5.99 7.43 6.99
C VAL A 272 -4.47 7.40 6.76
N TRP A 273 -3.97 6.37 6.08
CA TRP A 273 -2.55 6.21 5.76
C TRP A 273 -2.11 7.09 4.59
N LYS A 274 -2.98 7.26 3.59
CA LYS A 274 -2.69 8.15 2.46
C LYS A 274 -2.37 9.57 2.91
N TYR A 275 -3.05 10.06 3.94
CA TYR A 275 -2.92 11.43 4.38
C TYR A 275 -1.47 11.82 4.78
N PRO A 276 -0.79 11.14 5.73
CA PRO A 276 0.62 11.36 5.97
C PRO A 276 1.51 11.01 4.77
N CYS A 277 1.13 10.04 3.93
CA CYS A 277 1.91 9.72 2.72
C CYS A 277 2.01 10.88 1.71
N LEU A 278 1.05 11.81 1.68
CA LEU A 278 1.16 12.99 0.81
C LEU A 278 2.35 13.87 1.22
N LEU A 279 2.53 14.09 2.52
CA LEU A 279 3.69 14.82 3.05
C LEU A 279 4.99 14.04 2.89
N ILE A 280 4.97 12.72 3.15
CA ILE A 280 6.14 11.86 2.92
C ILE A 280 6.57 11.94 1.44
N SER A 281 5.62 11.87 0.51
CA SER A 281 5.90 11.96 -0.93
C SER A 281 6.48 13.33 -1.30
N ALA A 282 5.94 14.42 -0.75
CA ALA A 282 6.48 15.76 -0.91
C ALA A 282 7.93 15.89 -0.40
N ASN A 283 8.21 15.31 0.78
CA ASN A 283 9.52 15.37 1.43
C ASN A 283 10.58 14.49 0.75
N THR A 284 10.15 13.40 0.10
CA THR A 284 11.03 12.40 -0.53
C THR A 284 11.08 12.50 -2.06
N ALA A 285 10.42 13.50 -2.64
CA ALA A 285 10.46 13.73 -4.08
C ALA A 285 11.89 13.98 -4.57
N SER A 286 12.32 13.17 -5.54
CA SER A 286 13.63 13.19 -6.18
C SER A 286 13.48 13.09 -7.70
N GLY A 287 14.54 13.41 -8.45
CA GLY A 287 14.57 13.42 -9.92
C GLY A 287 14.23 14.77 -10.54
N SER A 288 14.12 14.81 -11.88
CA SER A 288 14.10 16.06 -12.64
C SER A 288 12.86 16.93 -12.39
N GLN A 289 11.73 16.31 -12.04
CA GLN A 289 10.45 16.96 -11.76
C GLN A 289 10.10 16.96 -10.26
N ALA A 290 11.10 16.78 -9.37
CA ALA A 290 10.89 16.70 -7.93
C ALA A 290 10.12 17.90 -7.34
N ASP A 291 10.43 19.12 -7.78
CA ASP A 291 9.76 20.33 -7.30
C ASP A 291 8.29 20.38 -7.70
N ARG A 292 7.98 19.95 -8.93
CA ARG A 292 6.61 19.86 -9.42
C ARG A 292 5.83 18.77 -8.67
N LEU A 293 6.43 17.59 -8.48
CA LEU A 293 5.82 16.50 -7.69
C LEU A 293 5.52 16.98 -6.27
N ARG A 294 6.48 17.65 -5.61
CA ARG A 294 6.31 18.21 -4.28
C ARG A 294 5.14 19.20 -4.21
N ALA A 295 5.07 20.14 -5.15
CA ALA A 295 4.00 21.12 -5.21
C ALA A 295 2.61 20.44 -5.37
N GLU A 296 2.50 19.43 -6.23
CA GLU A 296 1.24 18.70 -6.40
C GLU A 296 0.83 17.90 -5.16
N GLN A 297 1.77 17.25 -4.48
CA GLN A 297 1.46 16.48 -3.27
C GLN A 297 1.04 17.39 -2.12
N LEU A 298 1.65 18.57 -1.98
CA LEU A 298 1.23 19.58 -1.00
C LEU A 298 -0.16 20.15 -1.32
N ALA A 299 -0.45 20.44 -2.60
CA ALA A 299 -1.79 20.88 -3.00
C ALA A 299 -2.84 19.79 -2.72
N ALA A 300 -2.54 18.53 -3.02
CA ALA A 300 -3.41 17.41 -2.71
C ALA A 300 -3.62 17.23 -1.20
N PHE A 301 -2.58 17.50 -0.40
CA PHE A 301 -2.61 17.45 1.06
C PHE A 301 -3.56 18.49 1.66
N GLU A 302 -3.51 19.74 1.17
CA GLU A 302 -4.33 20.86 1.69
C GLU A 302 -5.84 20.58 1.60
N GLU A 303 -6.28 19.78 0.63
CA GLU A 303 -7.69 19.41 0.43
C GLU A 303 -8.05 18.03 1.00
N PHE A 304 -7.08 17.29 1.55
CA PHE A 304 -7.29 15.88 1.89
C PHE A 304 -8.00 15.67 3.23
N ASP A 305 -7.87 16.62 4.17
CA ASP A 305 -8.51 16.56 5.49
C ASP A 305 -10.02 16.30 5.39
N ASP A 306 -10.71 17.15 4.62
CA ASP A 306 -12.16 17.05 4.43
C ASP A 306 -12.55 15.69 3.85
N ARG A 307 -11.72 15.14 2.94
CA ARG A 307 -11.97 13.82 2.34
C ARG A 307 -11.87 12.69 3.34
N VAL A 308 -10.90 12.75 4.27
CA VAL A 308 -10.78 11.72 5.32
C VAL A 308 -11.97 11.79 6.27
N LEU A 309 -12.40 13.00 6.65
CA LEU A 309 -13.53 13.20 7.57
C LEU A 309 -14.88 12.81 6.96
N ASP A 310 -15.09 13.11 5.67
CA ASP A 310 -16.28 12.70 4.93
C ASP A 310 -16.35 11.17 4.78
N GLU A 311 -15.24 10.54 4.42
CA GLU A 311 -15.19 9.08 4.32
C GLU A 311 -15.36 8.42 5.70
N ARG A 312 -14.74 8.96 6.74
CA ARG A 312 -14.92 8.50 8.13
C ARG A 312 -16.39 8.49 8.53
N SER A 313 -17.14 9.54 8.17
CA SER A 313 -18.58 9.64 8.44
C SER A 313 -19.38 8.56 7.69
N THR A 314 -18.98 8.26 6.45
CA THR A 314 -19.57 7.19 5.64
C THR A 314 -19.32 5.82 6.27
N ILE A 315 -18.07 5.53 6.63
CA ILE A 315 -17.68 4.27 7.27
C ILE A 315 -18.35 4.12 8.64
N ALA A 316 -18.46 5.19 9.43
CA ALA A 316 -19.16 5.14 10.71
C ALA A 316 -20.65 4.77 10.55
N ALA A 317 -21.32 5.27 9.51
CA ALA A 317 -22.70 4.90 9.20
C ALA A 317 -22.82 3.43 8.78
N ASP A 318 -21.87 2.94 7.98
CA ASP A 318 -21.79 1.53 7.58
C ASP A 318 -21.61 0.62 8.81
N LEU A 319 -20.67 0.96 9.69
CA LEU A 319 -20.43 0.21 10.94
C LEU A 319 -21.65 0.19 11.86
N ALA A 320 -22.35 1.32 11.98
CA ALA A 320 -23.58 1.40 12.77
C ALA A 320 -24.68 0.48 12.22
N SER A 321 -24.74 0.29 10.90
CA SER A 321 -25.74 -0.58 10.25
C SER A 321 -25.57 -2.07 10.58
N VAL A 322 -24.37 -2.47 11.02
CA VAL A 322 -24.00 -3.84 11.40
C VAL A 322 -23.64 -3.98 12.89
N ASP A 323 -24.04 -3.02 13.74
CA ASP A 323 -23.76 -3.02 15.19
C ASP A 323 -22.28 -3.13 15.56
N LEU A 324 -21.41 -2.52 14.73
CA LEU A 324 -19.98 -2.38 14.99
C LEU A 324 -19.56 -0.99 15.46
N LEU A 325 -20.47 0.00 15.45
CA LEU A 325 -20.17 1.32 16.02
C LEU A 325 -20.58 1.37 17.50
N PRO A 326 -19.65 1.59 18.45
CA PRO A 326 -19.97 1.59 19.88
C PRO A 326 -20.80 2.81 20.28
N ALA A 327 -21.73 2.59 21.20
CA ALA A 327 -22.37 3.65 21.98
C ALA A 327 -21.55 3.90 23.27
N PRO A 328 -21.74 5.05 23.94
CA PRO A 328 -21.01 5.38 25.18
C PRO A 328 -21.13 4.34 26.32
N GLY A 329 -22.13 3.46 26.28
CA GLY A 329 -22.33 2.40 27.27
C GLY A 329 -21.62 1.07 26.96
N ASP A 330 -21.03 0.92 25.78
CA ASP A 330 -20.41 -0.33 25.33
C ASP A 330 -18.93 -0.45 25.73
N TYR A 331 -18.34 0.66 26.19
CA TYR A 331 -16.99 0.67 26.75
C TYR A 331 -17.00 0.02 28.14
N GLU A 332 -16.08 -0.91 28.38
CA GLU A 332 -15.90 -1.50 29.70
C GLU A 332 -15.59 -0.39 30.72
N PRO A 333 -16.29 -0.36 31.87
CA PRO A 333 -15.94 0.58 32.93
C PRO A 333 -14.51 0.31 33.40
N ILE A 334 -13.68 1.35 33.36
CA ILE A 334 -12.29 1.27 33.77
C ILE A 334 -12.24 0.97 35.27
N ASP A 335 -11.84 -0.25 35.65
CA ASP A 335 -11.40 -0.56 37.00
C ASP A 335 -9.96 -0.08 37.16
N ASP A 336 -9.74 0.89 38.05
CA ASP A 336 -8.43 1.50 38.31
C ASP A 336 -7.33 0.46 38.59
N ASN A 337 -7.67 -0.70 39.15
CA ASN A 337 -6.68 -1.77 39.40
C ASN A 337 -6.27 -2.47 38.10
N VAL A 338 -7.22 -2.73 37.20
CA VAL A 338 -6.97 -3.36 35.90
C VAL A 338 -6.22 -2.40 34.98
N LEU A 339 -6.55 -1.10 35.03
CA LEU A 339 -5.82 -0.07 34.30
C LEU A 339 -4.36 0.00 34.76
N SER A 340 -4.12 -0.03 36.08
CA SER A 340 -2.76 -0.01 36.62
C SER A 340 -1.95 -1.25 36.24
N GLU A 341 -2.57 -2.42 36.17
CA GLU A 341 -1.91 -3.66 35.74
C GLU A 341 -1.58 -3.63 34.25
N ARG A 342 -2.54 -3.25 33.39
CA ARG A 342 -2.32 -3.10 31.94
C ARG A 342 -1.25 -2.05 31.61
N LEU A 343 -1.20 -0.93 32.33
CA LEU A 343 -0.15 0.09 32.14
C LEU A 343 1.25 -0.43 32.55
N CYS A 344 1.34 -1.26 33.59
CA CYS A 344 2.59 -1.91 33.97
C CYS A 344 3.05 -2.91 32.91
N ASP A 345 2.14 -3.74 32.40
CA ASP A 345 2.43 -4.75 31.37
C ASP A 345 2.86 -4.09 30.05
N LEU A 346 2.15 -3.05 29.61
CA LEU A 346 2.54 -2.25 28.45
C LEU A 346 3.90 -1.57 28.67
N SER A 347 4.16 -1.01 29.85
CA SER A 347 5.48 -0.43 30.13
C SER A 347 6.61 -1.46 30.07
N THR A 348 6.33 -2.72 30.41
CA THR A 348 7.31 -3.80 30.35
C THR A 348 7.57 -4.22 28.91
N GLN A 349 6.53 -4.29 28.06
CA GLN A 349 6.68 -4.56 26.63
C GLN A 349 7.39 -3.46 25.84
N TYR A 350 7.25 -2.19 26.25
CA TYR A 350 7.86 -1.04 25.55
C TYR A 350 9.27 -0.65 26.04
N LEU A 351 9.76 -1.26 27.14
CA LEU A 351 11.05 -0.92 27.75
C LEU A 351 12.10 -2.05 27.72
N GLU A 352 11.77 -3.22 27.17
CA GLU A 352 12.74 -4.25 26.73
C GLU A 352 13.05 -4.09 25.24
#